data_AF-A0A959DI01-F1
#
_entry.id   AF-A0A959DI01-F1
#
_cell.length_a   1.000
_cell.length_b   1.000
_cell.length_c   1.000
_cell.angle_alpha   90.00
_cell.angle_beta   90.00
_cell.angle_gamma   90.00
#
_symmetry.space_group_name_H-M   'P 1'
#
loop_
_entity.id
_entity.type
_entity.pdbx_description
1 polymer ?
#
loop_
_entity_poly.entity_id
_entity_poly.type
_entity_poly.pdbx_seq_one_letter_code
_entity_poly.pdbx_strand_id
1 'polypeptide(L)'
;RIFWKDEIDDALVKDPVFQAFPEEEPQAEERASLMAAMKEVSPQCGELLKQRFFLEKSIPEMQQALNYQSANALSVSLSRCLKRLKEIITDKQGLPVSE
;
A
#
# COMPACT_ATOMS: atom_id res chain seq x y z
N ARG A 1 25.95 -13.22 12.76
CA ARG A 1 24.55 -13.54 13.14
C ARG A 1 24.05 -14.54 12.11
N ILE A 2 24.01 -15.82 12.47
CA ILE A 2 23.64 -16.97 11.63
C ILE A 2 22.10 -17.02 11.69
N PHE A 3 21.38 -16.56 10.67
CA PHE A 3 20.89 -17.32 9.51
C PHE A 3 20.21 -18.63 9.91
N TRP A 4 19.14 -18.51 10.70
CA TRP A 4 18.11 -19.53 10.86
C TRP A 4 17.47 -19.73 9.48
N LYS A 5 18.00 -20.69 8.73
CA LYS A 5 17.28 -21.36 7.64
C LYS A 5 16.91 -22.71 8.23
N ASP A 6 15.93 -22.71 9.10
CA ASP A 6 15.49 -23.93 9.77
C ASP A 6 14.72 -24.79 8.78
N GLU A 7 14.82 -26.11 8.95
CA GLU A 7 14.13 -27.15 8.17
C GLU A 7 12.60 -26.94 8.05
N ILE A 8 12.05 -26.06 8.88
CA ILE A 8 10.66 -25.60 8.86
C ILE A 8 10.34 -24.82 7.57
N ASP A 9 11.24 -23.95 7.09
CA ASP A 9 11.04 -23.18 5.85
C ASP A 9 11.01 -24.11 4.62
N ASP A 10 11.84 -25.17 4.61
CA ASP A 10 11.90 -26.12 3.50
C ASP A 10 10.69 -27.08 3.49
N ALA A 11 10.13 -27.38 4.68
CA ALA A 11 8.91 -28.17 4.83
C ALA A 11 7.66 -27.39 4.38
N LEU A 12 7.57 -26.10 4.67
CA LEU A 12 6.46 -25.22 4.24
C LEU A 12 6.39 -25.06 2.72
N VAL A 13 7.52 -24.97 2.03
CA VAL A 13 7.60 -24.85 0.56
C VAL A 13 7.06 -26.10 -0.16
N LYS A 14 7.10 -27.26 0.49
CA LYS A 14 6.67 -28.56 -0.07
C LYS A 14 5.23 -28.93 0.27
N ASP A 15 4.55 -28.13 1.09
CA ASP A 15 3.15 -28.40 1.45
C ASP A 15 2.23 -28.06 0.26
N PRO A 16 1.51 -29.04 -0.31
CA PRO A 16 0.61 -28.81 -1.45
C PRO A 16 -0.57 -27.89 -1.10
N VAL A 17 -0.88 -27.69 0.18
CA VAL A 17 -1.89 -26.73 0.63
C VAL A 17 -1.41 -25.29 0.41
N PHE A 18 -0.11 -25.02 0.57
CA PHE A 18 0.46 -23.69 0.32
C PHE A 18 0.60 -23.35 -1.18
N GLN A 19 0.84 -24.35 -2.04
CA GLN A 19 0.86 -24.16 -3.49
C GLN A 19 -0.53 -24.01 -4.12
N ALA A 20 -1.59 -24.36 -3.38
CA ALA A 20 -2.97 -24.29 -3.85
C ALA A 20 -3.63 -22.91 -3.65
N PHE A 21 -2.94 -21.95 -3.06
CA PHE A 21 -3.37 -20.55 -3.08
C PHE A 21 -2.94 -19.96 -4.42
N PRO A 22 -3.86 -19.71 -5.38
CA PRO A 22 -3.52 -18.92 -6.54
C PRO A 22 -3.12 -17.54 -5.99
N GLU A 23 -1.83 -17.23 -6.11
CA GLU A 23 -1.37 -15.86 -5.92
C GLU A 23 -2.08 -15.05 -7.01
N GLU A 24 -3.16 -14.36 -6.64
CA GLU A 24 -3.90 -13.48 -7.54
C GLU A 24 -2.94 -12.33 -7.88
N GLU A 25 -2.12 -12.53 -8.91
CA GLU A 25 -1.32 -11.46 -9.46
C GLU A 25 -2.28 -10.34 -9.89
N PRO A 26 -2.16 -9.13 -9.33
CA PRO A 26 -3.05 -8.04 -9.69
C PRO A 26 -2.96 -7.86 -11.20
N GLN A 27 -4.12 -7.86 -11.87
CA GLN A 27 -4.16 -7.81 -13.33
C GLN A 27 -3.40 -6.56 -13.80
N ALA A 28 -2.66 -6.67 -14.91
CA ALA A 28 -1.84 -5.57 -15.42
C ALA A 28 -2.65 -4.26 -15.60
N GLU A 29 -3.95 -4.38 -15.86
CA GLU A 29 -4.90 -3.27 -15.96
C GLU A 29 -5.13 -2.54 -14.62
N GLU A 30 -5.27 -3.28 -13.51
CA GLU A 30 -5.44 -2.70 -12.17
C GLU A 30 -4.19 -1.93 -11.75
N ARG A 31 -3.00 -2.49 -12.04
CA ARG A 31 -1.71 -1.81 -11.79
C ARG A 31 -1.60 -0.51 -12.60
N ALA A 32 -1.99 -0.53 -13.87
CA ALA A 32 -1.98 0.64 -14.73
C ALA A 32 -2.95 1.73 -14.24
N SER A 33 -4.16 1.33 -13.84
CA SER A 33 -5.18 2.23 -13.30
C SER A 33 -4.72 2.89 -12.00
N LEU A 34 -4.14 2.11 -11.07
CA LEU A 34 -3.57 2.62 -9.84
C LEU A 34 -2.43 3.62 -10.10
N MET A 35 -1.51 3.29 -11.01
CA MET A 35 -0.42 4.21 -11.39
C MET A 35 -0.93 5.51 -11.99
N ALA A 36 -1.97 5.45 -12.82
CA ALA A 36 -2.60 6.64 -13.38
C ALA A 36 -3.26 7.50 -12.29
N ALA A 37 -3.99 6.87 -11.35
CA ALA A 37 -4.59 7.57 -10.22
C ALA A 37 -3.53 8.18 -9.28
N MET A 38 -2.41 7.48 -9.04
CA MET A 38 -1.27 7.99 -8.27
C MET A 38 -0.58 9.20 -8.91
N LYS A 39 -0.68 9.39 -10.23
CA LYS A 39 -0.17 10.59 -10.91
C LYS A 39 -1.09 11.79 -10.75
N GLU A 40 -2.37 11.58 -10.47
CA GLU A 40 -3.36 12.65 -10.29
C GLU A 40 -3.48 13.15 -8.86
N VAL A 41 -3.18 12.31 -7.86
CA VAL A 41 -3.03 12.82 -6.48
C VAL A 41 -1.86 13.81 -6.40
N SER A 42 -1.99 14.78 -5.50
CA SER A 42 -0.93 15.75 -5.26
C SER A 42 0.39 15.04 -4.88
N PRO A 43 1.56 15.60 -5.25
CA PRO A 43 2.85 14.98 -5.00
C PRO A 43 3.09 14.71 -3.51
N GLN A 44 2.57 15.55 -2.61
CA GLN A 44 2.62 15.33 -1.16
C GLN A 44 1.80 14.11 -0.72
N CYS A 45 0.60 13.93 -1.27
CA CYS A 45 -0.22 12.74 -0.97
C CYS A 45 0.40 11.46 -1.55
N GLY A 46 0.92 11.53 -2.79
CA GLY A 46 1.63 10.41 -3.40
C GLY A 46 2.82 9.95 -2.57
N GLU A 47 3.59 10.89 -2.03
CA GLU A 47 4.73 10.59 -1.17
C GLU A 47 4.28 9.95 0.17
N LEU A 48 3.23 10.47 0.81
CA LEU A 48 2.66 9.88 2.02
C LEU A 48 2.24 8.43 1.81
N LEU A 49 1.52 8.16 0.71
CA LEU A 49 1.05 6.84 0.36
C LEU A 49 2.21 5.89 0.05
N LYS A 50 3.22 6.36 -0.69
CA LYS A 50 4.42 5.58 -0.98
C LYS A 50 5.19 5.23 0.29
N GLN A 51 5.43 6.19 1.18
CA GLN A 51 6.16 5.96 2.43
C GLN A 51 5.44 4.93 3.30
N ARG A 52 4.10 4.96 3.36
CA ARG A 52 3.32 4.04 4.19
C ARG A 52 3.11 2.66 3.59
N PHE A 53 2.76 2.57 2.31
CA PHE A 53 2.29 1.34 1.68
C PHE A 53 3.32 0.66 0.79
N PHE A 54 4.31 1.41 0.28
CA PHE A 54 5.37 0.85 -0.55
C PHE A 54 6.67 0.66 0.22
N LEU A 55 7.02 1.61 1.10
CA LEU A 55 8.21 1.52 1.96
C LEU A 55 7.89 1.01 3.37
N GLU A 56 6.62 0.71 3.66
CA GLU A 56 6.13 0.14 4.92
C GLU A 56 6.58 0.91 6.18
N LYS A 57 6.86 2.21 6.05
CA LYS A 57 7.34 3.00 7.19
C LYS A 57 6.28 3.13 8.26
N SER A 58 6.73 3.14 9.50
CA SER A 58 5.88 3.43 10.64
C SER A 58 5.52 4.92 10.69
N ILE A 59 4.40 5.24 11.35
CA ILE A 59 3.96 6.62 11.61
C ILE A 59 5.08 7.49 12.24
N PRO A 60 5.84 7.05 13.27
CA PRO A 60 6.92 7.87 13.82
C PRO A 60 8.07 8.12 12.83
N GLU A 61 8.45 7.12 12.01
CA GLU A 61 9.48 7.30 10.99
C GLU A 61 9.05 8.28 9.89
N MET A 62 7.79 8.18 9.45
CA MET A 62 7.20 9.11 8.50
C MET A 62 7.11 10.52 9.07
N GLN A 63 6.77 10.66 10.35
CA GLN A 63 6.68 11.96 11.01
C GLN A 63 8.05 12.66 11.01
N GLN A 64 9.12 11.93 11.31
CA GLN A 64 10.49 12.45 11.26
C GLN A 64 10.93 12.76 9.84
N ALA A 65 10.68 11.86 8.88
CA ALA A 65 11.10 12.03 7.50
C ALA A 65 10.40 13.21 6.79
N LEU A 66 9.14 13.47 7.12
CA LEU A 66 8.30 14.48 6.49
C LEU A 66 8.11 15.75 7.34
N ASN A 67 8.78 15.85 8.49
CA ASN A 67 8.70 16.96 9.44
C ASN A 67 7.26 17.33 9.85
N TYR A 68 6.41 16.32 10.07
CA TYR A 68 5.05 16.55 10.58
C TYR A 68 5.07 16.91 12.07
N GLN A 69 4.27 17.91 12.45
CA GLN A 69 4.20 18.38 13.84
C GLN A 69 3.60 17.35 14.80
N SER A 70 2.71 16.48 14.32
CA SER A 70 2.13 15.41 15.14
C SER A 70 1.80 14.17 14.31
N ALA A 71 1.89 13.01 14.97
CA ALA A 71 1.42 11.73 14.43
C ALA A 71 -0.06 11.78 14.04
N ASN A 72 -0.87 12.53 14.81
CA ASN A 72 -2.30 12.70 14.50
C ASN A 72 -2.51 13.48 13.20
N ALA A 73 -1.77 14.58 12.99
CA ALA A 73 -1.86 15.35 11.75
C ALA A 73 -1.41 14.51 10.54
N LEU A 74 -0.39 13.67 10.72
CA LEU A 74 0.07 12.74 9.70
C LEU A 74 -1.02 11.70 9.37
N SER A 75 -1.61 11.05 10.37
CA SER A 75 -2.68 10.07 10.19
C SER A 75 -3.91 10.67 9.51
N VAL A 76 -4.34 11.88 9.91
CA VAL A 76 -5.46 12.59 9.26
C VAL A 76 -5.13 12.91 7.80
N SER A 77 -3.91 13.37 7.53
CA SER A 77 -3.45 13.64 6.15
C SER A 77 -3.46 12.37 5.32
N LEU A 78 -2.96 11.26 5.87
CA LEU A 78 -2.91 9.97 5.22
C LEU A 78 -4.32 9.44 4.89
N SER A 79 -5.26 9.51 5.83
CA SER A 79 -6.66 9.15 5.61
C SER A 79 -7.31 9.98 4.51
N ARG A 80 -7.05 11.29 4.46
CA ARG A 80 -7.55 12.17 3.39
C ARG A 80 -6.94 11.82 2.04
N CYS A 81 -5.64 11.57 1.98
CA CYS A 81 -4.96 11.17 0.75
C CYS A 81 -5.46 9.82 0.23
N LEU A 82 -5.71 8.84 1.11
CA LEU A 82 -6.33 7.56 0.76
C LEU A 82 -7.75 7.75 0.22
N LYS A 83 -8.57 8.54 0.91
CA LYS A 83 -9.93 8.85 0.44
C LYS A 83 -9.88 9.47 -0.95
N ARG A 84 -8.98 10.42 -1.17
CA ARG A 84 -8.82 11.07 -2.48
C ARG A 84 -8.36 10.10 -3.56
N LEU A 85 -7.40 9.21 -3.26
CA LEU A 85 -6.97 8.19 -4.21
C LEU A 85 -8.12 7.24 -4.56
N LYS A 86 -8.90 6.81 -3.56
CA LYS A 86 -10.08 5.97 -3.76
C LYS A 86 -11.11 6.67 -4.64
N GLU A 87 -11.42 7.94 -4.38
CA GLU A 87 -12.33 8.74 -5.22
C GLU A 87 -11.90 8.77 -6.68
N ILE A 88 -10.61 9.01 -6.95
CA ILE A 88 -10.08 9.04 -8.33
C ILE A 88 -10.21 7.67 -9.01
N ILE A 89 -9.91 6.59 -8.28
CA ILE A 89 -10.03 5.23 -8.83
C ILE A 89 -11.50 4.89 -9.10
N THR A 90 -12.38 5.20 -8.15
CA THR A 90 -13.82 4.93 -8.25
C THR A 90 -14.48 5.73 -9.37
N ASP A 91 -14.13 7.01 -9.52
CA ASP A 91 -14.57 7.87 -10.63
C ASP A 91 -14.18 7.27 -11.98
N LYS A 92 -12.92 6.81 -12.11
CA LYS A 92 -12.42 6.17 -13.34
C LYS A 92 -13.05 4.82 -13.65
N GLN A 93 -13.49 4.08 -12.62
CA GLN A 93 -14.17 2.81 -12.80
C GLN A 93 -15.69 2.96 -12.98
N GLY A 94 -16.24 4.19 -12.89
CA GLY A 94 -17.67 4.45 -13.03
C GLY A 94 -18.53 3.80 -11.93
N LEU A 95 -17.93 3.45 -10.79
CA LEU A 95 -18.61 2.80 -9.67
C LEU A 95 -19.20 3.85 -8.71
N PRO A 96 -20.40 3.65 -8.15
CA PRO A 96 -20.97 4.60 -7.19
C PRO A 96 -20.14 4.62 -5.90
N VAL A 97 -19.71 5.82 -5.49
CA VAL A 97 -19.11 6.05 -4.18
C VAL A 97 -20.22 5.95 -3.14
N SER A 98 -20.35 4.81 -2.45
CA SER A 98 -21.23 4.71 -1.28
C SER A 98 -20.59 5.46 -0.10
N GLU A 99 -21.33 6.46 0.40
CA GLU A 99 -21.06 7.29 1.58
C GLU A 99 -21.00 6.51 2.89
#